data_AF-A0A377V7G9-F1
#
_entry.id   AF-A0A377V7G9-F1
#
_cell.length_a   1.000
_cell.length_b   1.000
_cell.length_c   1.000
_cell.angle_alpha   90.00
_cell.angle_beta   90.00
_cell.angle_gamma   90.00
#
_symmetry.space_group_name_H-M   'P 1'
#
loop_
_entity.id
_entity.type
_entity.pdbx_description
1 polymer ?
#
loop_
_entity_poly.entity_id
_entity_poly.type
_entity_poly.pdbx_seq_one_letter_code
_entity_poly.pdbx_strand_id
1 'polypeptide(L)'
;MIPYPIEIISGNEEARLIFMGVEHTQPERGRKLVIDIGGGSTELVIGEDFEPRLVESRRMGCVSFSQAYFPGGVINKENFQRARLAAVQKLETLAWQFRIQGWTVALGASGTIKAAQEVLVAMGREGTDLLRRSASRCW
;
A
#
# COMPACT_ATOMS: atom_id res chain seq x y z
N MET A 1 1.20 -12.72 -30.86
CA MET A 1 2.48 -12.17 -30.41
C MET A 1 2.26 -10.69 -30.13
N ILE A 2 2.62 -10.19 -28.95
CA ILE A 2 2.48 -8.76 -28.62
C ILE A 2 3.64 -8.02 -29.29
N PRO A 3 3.40 -7.02 -30.17
CA PRO A 3 4.44 -6.38 -30.97
C PRO A 3 5.19 -5.24 -30.23
N TYR A 4 5.12 -5.20 -28.90
CA TYR A 4 5.72 -4.17 -28.06
C TYR A 4 6.72 -4.81 -27.08
N PRO A 5 7.89 -4.19 -26.82
CA PRO A 5 8.83 -4.69 -25.84
C PRO A 5 8.26 -4.63 -24.42
N ILE A 6 8.69 -5.57 -23.57
CA ILE A 6 8.36 -5.55 -22.14
C ILE A 6 9.49 -4.81 -21.42
N GLU A 7 9.15 -3.73 -20.72
CA GLU A 7 10.09 -2.97 -19.91
C GLU A 7 9.97 -3.42 -18.45
N ILE A 8 11.03 -4.02 -17.92
CA ILE A 8 11.10 -4.38 -16.50
C ILE A 8 11.53 -3.14 -15.73
N ILE A 9 10.67 -2.65 -14.85
CA ILE A 9 10.95 -1.52 -13.98
C ILE A 9 11.36 -1.99 -12.58
N SER A 10 12.09 -1.14 -11.86
CA SER A 10 12.39 -1.37 -10.44
C SER A 10 11.16 -1.09 -9.58
N GLY A 11 11.09 -1.66 -8.37
CA GLY A 11 9.99 -1.37 -7.44
C GLY A 11 9.91 0.11 -7.04
N ASN A 12 11.05 0.82 -7.02
CA ASN A 12 11.03 2.27 -6.75
C ASN A 12 10.43 3.05 -7.93
N GLU A 13 10.68 2.61 -9.17
CA GLU A 13 10.07 3.23 -10.35
C GLU A 13 8.57 2.92 -10.44
N GLU A 14 8.17 1.69 -10.08
CA GLU A 14 6.75 1.33 -9.93
C GLU A 14 6.06 2.22 -8.89
N ALA A 15 6.63 2.36 -7.69
CA ALA A 15 6.13 3.24 -6.64
C ALA A 15 5.97 4.69 -7.14
N ARG A 16 6.99 5.20 -7.84
CA ARG A 16 6.96 6.55 -8.43
C ARG A 16 5.81 6.70 -9.44
N LEU A 17 5.65 5.75 -10.35
CA LEU A 17 4.59 5.78 -11.37
C LEU A 17 3.18 5.67 -10.75
N ILE A 18 3.02 4.82 -9.72
CA ILE A 18 1.77 4.72 -8.95
C ILE A 18 1.41 6.07 -8.33
N PHE A 19 2.36 6.71 -7.65
CA PHE A 19 2.14 8.03 -7.06
C PHE A 19 1.71 9.05 -8.11
N MET A 20 2.39 9.10 -9.26
CA MET A 20 2.00 9.99 -10.37
C MET A 20 0.58 9.71 -10.87
N GLY A 21 0.21 8.44 -11.03
CA GLY A 21 -1.15 8.05 -11.40
C GLY A 21 -2.21 8.48 -10.39
N VAL A 22 -1.90 8.37 -9.10
CA VAL A 22 -2.78 8.85 -8.02
C VAL A 22 -2.89 10.37 -8.03
N GLU A 23 -1.79 11.12 -8.12
CA GLU A 23 -1.81 12.59 -8.21
C GLU A 23 -2.63 13.10 -9.42
N HIS A 24 -2.61 12.38 -10.54
CA HIS A 24 -3.40 12.75 -11.72
C HIS A 24 -4.90 12.47 -11.57
N THR A 25 -5.31 11.57 -10.69
CA THR A 25 -6.70 11.08 -10.60
C THR A 25 -7.44 11.55 -9.35
N GLN A 26 -6.70 11.94 -8.30
CA GLN A 26 -7.24 12.29 -6.99
C GLN A 26 -7.15 13.81 -6.75
N PRO A 27 -8.28 14.51 -6.56
CA PRO A 27 -8.30 15.98 -6.46
C PRO A 27 -7.83 16.52 -5.10
N GLU A 28 -7.52 15.65 -4.14
CA GLU A 28 -7.06 16.03 -2.81
C GLU A 28 -5.80 16.89 -2.87
N ARG A 29 -5.77 17.96 -2.07
CA ARG A 29 -4.63 18.85 -1.96
C ARG A 29 -3.74 18.49 -0.77
N GLY A 30 -2.49 18.91 -0.86
CA GLY A 30 -1.48 18.72 0.17
C GLY A 30 -0.77 17.39 0.06
N ARG A 31 0.08 17.13 1.05
CA ARG A 31 0.95 15.95 1.13
C ARG A 31 0.16 14.65 1.22
N LYS A 32 0.46 13.70 0.35
CA LYS A 32 -0.22 12.40 0.28
C LYS A 32 0.72 11.28 0.67
N LEU A 33 0.22 10.34 1.46
CA LEU A 33 0.79 9.01 1.60
C LEU A 33 0.02 8.07 0.65
N VAL A 34 0.69 7.48 -0.33
CA VAL A 34 0.12 6.50 -1.23
C VAL A 34 0.63 5.11 -0.84
N ILE A 35 -0.29 4.16 -0.67
CA ILE A 35 0.01 2.76 -0.37
C ILE A 35 -0.60 1.89 -1.48
N ASP A 36 0.22 1.06 -2.10
CA ASP A 36 -0.23 0.05 -3.05
C ASP A 36 0.18 -1.33 -2.54
N ILE A 37 -0.78 -2.25 -2.39
CA ILE A 37 -0.52 -3.63 -1.99
C ILE A 37 -0.78 -4.54 -3.19
N GLY A 38 0.30 -4.91 -3.87
CA GLY A 38 0.29 -5.83 -5.00
C GLY A 38 0.37 -7.30 -4.60
N GLY A 39 0.57 -8.15 -5.60
CA GLY A 39 0.74 -9.60 -5.40
C GLY A 39 2.13 -9.99 -4.86
N GLY A 40 3.18 -9.33 -5.38
CA GLY A 40 4.57 -9.62 -5.04
C GLY A 40 5.23 -8.57 -4.14
N SER A 41 4.84 -7.31 -4.27
CA SER A 41 5.40 -6.16 -3.58
C SER A 41 4.31 -5.25 -3.02
N THR A 42 4.75 -4.30 -2.18
CA THR A 42 3.96 -3.24 -1.60
C THR A 42 4.76 -1.96 -1.69
N GLU A 43 4.16 -0.92 -2.25
CA GLU A 43 4.77 0.37 -2.51
C GLU A 43 4.23 1.39 -1.51
N LEU A 44 5.11 2.23 -0.97
CA LEU A 44 4.78 3.32 -0.05
C LEU A 44 5.46 4.59 -0.54
N VAL A 45 4.66 5.61 -0.84
CA VAL A 45 5.17 6.89 -1.32
C VAL A 45 4.59 8.03 -0.50
N ILE A 46 5.45 8.95 -0.04
CA ILE A 46 5.00 10.27 0.40
C ILE A 46 5.42 11.30 -0.62
N GLY A 47 4.49 12.10 -1.11
CA GLY A 47 4.75 13.17 -2.07
C GLY A 47 3.71 14.28 -2.00
N GLU A 48 3.93 15.35 -2.76
CA GLU A 48 3.06 16.52 -2.82
C GLU A 48 3.29 17.22 -4.17
N ASP A 49 2.21 17.69 -4.81
CA ASP A 49 2.26 18.44 -6.08
C ASP A 49 3.09 17.75 -7.17
N PHE A 50 2.81 16.47 -7.43
CA PHE A 50 3.54 15.64 -8.40
C PHE A 50 5.02 15.38 -8.09
N GLU A 51 5.50 15.76 -6.90
CA GLU A 51 6.88 15.53 -6.46
C GLU A 51 6.94 14.45 -5.35
N PRO A 52 7.41 13.23 -5.67
CA PRO A 52 7.68 12.20 -4.69
C PRO A 52 8.84 12.61 -3.76
N ARG A 53 8.68 12.42 -2.45
CA ARG A 53 9.70 12.78 -1.44
C ARG A 53 10.30 11.55 -0.75
N LEU A 54 9.46 10.58 -0.41
CA LEU A 54 9.89 9.26 0.06
C LEU A 54 9.28 8.21 -0.87
N VAL A 55 10.09 7.32 -1.40
CA VAL A 55 9.67 6.30 -2.37
C VAL A 55 10.27 4.97 -1.96
N GLU A 56 9.42 4.05 -1.52
CA GLU A 56 9.84 2.75 -1.01
C GLU A 56 9.01 1.65 -1.66
N SER A 57 9.67 0.54 -2.01
CA SER A 57 9.02 -0.72 -2.35
C SER A 57 9.54 -1.82 -1.43
N ARG A 58 8.64 -2.69 -0.96
CA ARG A 58 8.96 -3.84 -0.12
C ARG A 58 8.45 -5.11 -0.79
N ARG A 59 9.29 -6.14 -0.77
CA ARG A 59 8.91 -7.50 -1.21
C ARG A 59 7.97 -8.14 -0.18
N MET A 60 6.70 -7.75 -0.25
CA MET A 60 5.57 -8.32 0.47
C MET A 60 4.31 -8.01 -0.34
N GLY A 61 3.53 -9.03 -0.66
CA GLY A 61 2.28 -8.84 -1.39
C GLY A 61 1.34 -10.01 -1.10
N CYS A 62 0.09 -9.89 -1.52
CA CYS A 62 -0.95 -10.85 -1.12
C CYS A 62 -0.65 -12.28 -1.60
N VAL A 63 -0.03 -12.46 -2.77
CA VAL A 63 0.34 -13.79 -3.30
C VAL A 63 1.52 -14.37 -2.55
N SER A 64 2.60 -13.60 -2.38
CA SER A 64 3.78 -14.06 -1.65
C SER A 64 3.48 -14.36 -0.17
N PHE A 65 2.64 -13.55 0.47
CA PHE A 65 2.25 -13.75 1.86
C PHE A 65 1.26 -14.90 2.03
N SER A 66 0.34 -15.11 1.09
CA SER A 66 -0.53 -16.29 1.10
C SER A 66 0.29 -17.58 1.11
N GLN A 67 1.27 -17.69 0.23
CA GLN A 67 2.15 -18.87 0.16
C GLN A 67 3.01 -19.05 1.41
N ALA A 68 3.58 -17.96 1.94
CA ALA A 68 4.51 -18.03 3.06
C ALA A 68 3.83 -18.26 4.43
N TYR A 69 2.65 -17.67 4.66
CA TYR A 69 2.02 -17.62 5.98
C TYR A 69 0.71 -18.39 6.09
N PHE A 70 0.09 -18.78 4.97
CA PHE A 70 -1.18 -19.50 4.93
C PHE A 70 -1.04 -20.80 4.12
N PRO A 71 -0.18 -21.75 4.55
CA PRO A 71 0.05 -22.98 3.82
C PRO A 71 -1.25 -23.76 3.64
N GLY A 72 -1.49 -24.24 2.42
CA GLY A 72 -2.74 -24.93 2.07
C GLY A 72 -4.00 -24.05 2.18
N GLY A 73 -3.86 -22.73 2.24
CA GLY A 73 -4.99 -21.81 2.43
C GLY A 73 -5.57 -21.81 3.85
N VAL A 74 -4.86 -22.36 4.84
CA VAL A 74 -5.36 -22.45 6.22
C VAL A 74 -5.41 -21.07 6.87
N ILE A 75 -6.62 -20.61 7.18
CA ILE A 75 -6.89 -19.35 7.88
C ILE A 75 -7.08 -19.63 9.37
N ASN A 76 -6.13 -19.16 10.18
CA ASN A 76 -6.22 -19.17 11.64
C ASN A 76 -5.52 -17.93 12.22
N LYS A 77 -5.68 -17.72 13.53
CA LYS A 77 -5.18 -16.53 14.22
C LYS A 77 -3.65 -16.46 14.18
N GLU A 78 -2.98 -17.59 14.33
CA GLU A 78 -1.52 -17.70 14.40
C GLU A 78 -0.89 -17.35 13.04
N ASN A 79 -1.43 -17.88 11.95
CA ASN A 79 -1.00 -17.57 10.58
C ASN A 79 -1.18 -16.08 10.28
N PHE A 80 -2.34 -15.53 10.62
CA PHE A 80 -2.62 -14.12 10.42
C PHE A 80 -1.67 -13.22 11.23
N GLN A 81 -1.41 -13.56 12.48
CA GLN A 81 -0.46 -12.83 13.34
C GLN A 81 0.97 -12.88 12.79
N ARG A 82 1.43 -14.04 12.32
CA ARG A 82 2.75 -14.18 11.68
C ARG A 82 2.87 -13.32 10.42
N ALA A 83 1.85 -13.36 9.55
CA ALA A 83 1.82 -12.53 8.34
C ALA A 83 1.85 -11.03 8.69
N ARG A 84 1.02 -10.60 9.66
CA ARG A 84 0.99 -9.21 10.12
C ARG A 84 2.34 -8.77 10.69
N LEU A 85 2.95 -9.58 11.55
CA LEU A 85 4.25 -9.25 12.16
C LEU A 85 5.34 -9.14 11.10
N ALA A 86 5.35 -10.02 10.10
CA ALA A 86 6.30 -9.95 9.00
C ALA A 86 6.12 -8.69 8.13
N ALA A 87 4.88 -8.24 7.91
CA ALA A 87 4.63 -6.96 7.24
C ALA A 87 5.18 -5.79 8.07
N VAL A 88 4.91 -5.77 9.38
CA VAL A 88 5.42 -4.73 10.29
C VAL A 88 6.95 -4.70 10.27
N GLN A 89 7.62 -5.85 10.40
CA GLN A 89 9.08 -5.95 10.36
C GLN A 89 9.69 -5.36 9.09
N LYS A 90 9.05 -5.57 7.93
CA LYS A 90 9.52 -5.00 6.65
C LYS A 90 9.42 -3.47 6.58
N LEU A 91 8.62 -2.87 7.45
CA LEU A 91 8.37 -1.44 7.52
C LEU A 91 9.09 -0.75 8.69
N GLU A 92 9.75 -1.49 9.58
CA GLU A 92 10.43 -0.93 10.76
C GLU A 92 11.47 0.13 10.38
N THR A 93 12.25 -0.12 9.33
CA THR A 93 13.32 0.80 8.91
C THR A 93 12.81 2.10 8.29
N LEU A 94 11.57 2.13 7.79
CA LEU A 94 10.98 3.31 7.14
C LEU A 94 9.97 4.05 8.03
N ALA A 95 9.43 3.38 9.05
CA ALA A 95 8.33 3.91 9.86
C ALA A 95 8.63 5.28 10.48
N TRP A 96 9.83 5.46 11.05
CA TRP A 96 10.20 6.73 11.67
C TRP A 96 10.28 7.87 10.65
N GLN A 97 10.94 7.63 9.52
CA GLN A 97 11.12 8.63 8.45
C GLN A 97 9.76 9.02 7.85
N PHE A 98 8.89 8.04 7.57
CA PHE A 98 7.56 8.29 7.03
C PHE A 98 6.68 9.06 8.02
N ARG A 99 6.74 8.75 9.31
CA ARG A 99 5.96 9.46 10.35
C ARG A 99 6.41 10.90 10.55
N ILE A 100 7.72 11.17 10.52
CA ILE A 100 8.25 12.54 10.62
C ILE A 100 7.93 13.34 9.36
N GLN A 101 8.05 12.71 8.19
CA GLN A 101 7.62 13.35 6.96
C GLN A 101 6.12 13.66 7.01
N GLY A 102 5.30 12.73 7.51
CA GLY A 102 3.86 12.93 7.67
C GLY A 102 3.12 13.10 6.34
N TRP A 103 1.80 13.20 6.44
CA TRP A 103 0.89 13.37 5.30
C TRP A 103 -0.41 14.03 5.77
N THR A 104 -1.08 14.71 4.85
CA THR A 104 -2.41 15.29 5.05
C THR A 104 -3.51 14.26 4.76
N VAL A 105 -3.30 13.43 3.74
CA VAL A 105 -4.23 12.37 3.33
C VAL A 105 -3.47 11.07 3.05
N ALA A 106 -4.09 9.93 3.37
CA ALA A 106 -3.59 8.62 3.00
C ALA A 106 -4.50 8.01 1.93
N LEU A 107 -3.91 7.56 0.83
CA LEU A 107 -4.61 7.00 -0.32
C LEU A 107 -4.12 5.57 -0.54
N GLY A 108 -5.04 4.70 -0.90
CA GLY A 108 -4.76 3.29 -1.13
C GLY A 108 -5.14 2.88 -2.55
N ALA A 109 -4.27 2.11 -3.18
CA ALA A 109 -4.45 1.60 -4.53
C ALA A 109 -4.55 0.05 -4.56
N SER A 110 -4.84 -0.48 -5.75
CA SER A 110 -4.90 -1.91 -6.06
C SER A 110 -6.00 -2.74 -5.38
N GLY A 111 -6.04 -4.02 -5.77
CA GLY A 111 -7.13 -4.94 -5.45
C GLY A 111 -7.30 -5.24 -3.97
N THR A 112 -6.21 -5.32 -3.19
CA THR A 112 -6.30 -5.63 -1.76
C THR A 112 -7.03 -4.55 -0.98
N ILE A 113 -6.71 -3.27 -1.22
CA ILE A 113 -7.36 -2.15 -0.53
C ILE A 113 -8.80 -1.99 -1.02
N LYS A 114 -9.03 -2.13 -2.32
CA LYS A 114 -10.38 -2.12 -2.90
C LYS A 114 -11.29 -3.18 -2.29
N ALA A 115 -10.83 -4.43 -2.21
CA ALA A 115 -11.61 -5.52 -1.61
C ALA A 115 -11.90 -5.26 -0.12
N ALA A 116 -10.95 -4.71 0.63
CA ALA A 116 -11.17 -4.33 2.03
C ALA A 116 -12.27 -3.25 2.15
N GLN A 117 -12.25 -2.24 1.28
CA GLN A 117 -13.30 -1.21 1.22
C GLN A 117 -14.67 -1.82 0.89
N GLU A 118 -14.76 -2.68 -0.13
CA GLU A 118 -16.01 -3.33 -0.55
C GLU A 118 -16.63 -4.15 0.60
N VAL A 119 -15.81 -4.90 1.34
CA VAL A 119 -16.28 -5.65 2.52
C VAL A 119 -16.78 -4.72 3.61
N LEU A 120 -16.10 -3.62 3.91
CA LEU A 120 -16.57 -2.67 4.92
C LEU A 120 -17.90 -2.04 4.54
N VAL A 121 -18.06 -1.64 3.27
CA VAL A 121 -19.32 -1.11 2.75
C VAL A 121 -20.43 -2.16 2.87
N ALA A 122 -20.16 -3.41 2.49
CA ALA A 122 -21.12 -4.51 2.64
C ALA A 122 -21.48 -4.80 4.11
N MET A 123 -20.59 -4.50 5.06
CA MET A 123 -20.84 -4.57 6.51
C MET A 123 -21.58 -3.34 7.07
N GLY A 124 -22.02 -2.40 6.21
CA GLY A 124 -22.73 -1.20 6.62
C GLY A 124 -21.84 -0.13 7.25
N ARG A 125 -20.51 -0.20 7.06
CA ARG A 125 -19.58 0.85 7.48
C ARG A 125 -19.39 1.85 6.34
N GLU A 126 -19.34 3.14 6.66
CA GLU A 126 -19.01 4.15 5.67
C GLU A 126 -17.59 3.90 5.12
N GLY A 127 -17.47 3.74 3.81
CA GLY A 127 -16.21 3.37 3.12
C GLY A 127 -15.09 4.40 3.21
N THR A 128 -15.35 5.55 3.84
CA THR A 128 -14.41 6.66 4.07
C THR A 128 -13.43 6.39 5.23
N ASP A 129 -13.72 5.42 6.09
CA ASP A 129 -13.00 5.25 7.37
C ASP A 129 -11.61 4.56 7.24
N LEU A 130 -11.29 3.96 6.08
CA LEU A 130 -9.95 3.39 5.82
C LEU A 130 -8.95 4.42 5.27
N LEU A 131 -9.42 5.43 4.54
CA LEU A 131 -8.57 6.37 3.79
C LEU A 131 -8.44 7.74 4.46
N ARG A 132 -9.31 8.07 5.43
CA ARG A 132 -9.31 9.38 6.12
C ARG A 132 -8.79 9.36 7.55
N ARG A 133 -8.13 8.29 8.00
CA ARG A 133 -7.54 8.29 9.34
C ARG A 133 -6.29 9.17 9.37
N SER A 134 -6.34 10.21 10.18
CA SER A 134 -5.22 11.12 10.43
C SER A 134 -3.98 10.34 10.90
N ALA A 135 -2.81 10.86 10.53
CA ALA A 135 -1.49 10.24 10.66
C ALA A 135 -1.09 9.76 12.09
N SER A 136 -1.90 10.01 13.12
CA SER A 136 -1.60 9.76 14.52
C SER A 136 -1.99 8.36 15.04
N ARG A 137 -2.64 7.49 14.25
CA ARG A 137 -3.14 6.18 14.76
C ARG A 137 -2.84 4.93 13.93
N CYS A 138 -2.15 5.02 12.80
CA CYS A 138 -1.98 3.87 11.90
C CYS A 138 -0.62 3.15 11.95
N TRP A 139 0.36 3.64 12.72
CA TRP A 139 1.69 3.03 12.86
C TRP A 139 2.27 3.24 14.26
#